data_AF-A0A7X3IJV8-F1
#
_entry.id   AF-A0A7X3IJV8-F1
#
_cell.length_a   1.000
_cell.length_b   1.000
_cell.length_c   1.000
_cell.angle_alpha   90.00
_cell.angle_beta   90.00
_cell.angle_gamma   90.00
#
_symmetry.space_group_name_H-M   'P 1'
#
loop_
_entity.id
_entity.type
_entity.pdbx_description
1 polymer ?
#
loop_
_entity_poly.entity_id
_entity_poly.type
_entity_poly.pdbx_seq_one_letter_code
_entity_poly.pdbx_strand_id
1 'polypeptide(L)'
;MDKIIFNIIKKYHEIENELYFKLEKELGVNKADELLGKFVDYREQQLKIGKYLDENKNLNKDGFLNNKIEELERYTRVHVIYEYDNGLSLCETTAGFLKLVPNDLISYDTE
;
A
#
# COMPACT_ATOMS: atom_id res chain seq x y z
N MET A 1 -8.71 -0.85 -7.46
CA MET A 1 -7.31 -0.39 -7.60
C MET A 1 -7.21 0.50 -8.82
N ASP A 2 -6.54 1.65 -8.72
CA ASP A 2 -6.28 2.50 -9.90
C ASP A 2 -5.43 1.75 -10.95
N LYS A 3 -5.74 1.94 -12.24
CA LYS A 3 -5.06 1.27 -13.35
C LYS A 3 -3.58 1.62 -13.45
N ILE A 4 -3.21 2.85 -13.08
CA ILE A 4 -1.83 3.31 -12.99
C ILE A 4 -1.11 2.57 -11.88
N ILE A 5 -1.72 2.47 -10.68
CA ILE A 5 -1.16 1.73 -9.55
C ILE A 5 -0.96 0.25 -9.90
N PHE A 6 -1.95 -0.38 -10.53
CA PHE A 6 -1.85 -1.76 -11.00
C PHE A 6 -0.69 -1.93 -11.99
N ASN A 7 -0.54 -1.00 -12.93
CA ASN A 7 0.57 -1.03 -13.90
C ASN A 7 1.94 -0.81 -13.24
N ILE A 8 2.03 0.02 -12.19
CA ILE A 8 3.25 0.20 -11.41
C ILE A 8 3.62 -1.09 -10.69
N ILE A 9 2.67 -1.74 -10.01
CA ILE A 9 2.90 -3.03 -9.34
C ILE A 9 3.34 -4.10 -10.35
N LYS A 10 2.71 -4.13 -11.53
CA LYS A 10 3.10 -5.06 -12.60
C LYS A 10 4.53 -4.82 -13.08
N LYS A 11 4.91 -3.57 -13.37
CA LYS A 11 6.28 -3.22 -13.78
C LYS A 11 7.31 -3.53 -12.70
N TYR A 12 6.96 -3.27 -11.44
CA TYR A 12 7.82 -3.60 -10.31
C TYR A 12 8.08 -5.11 -10.24
N HIS A 13 7.05 -5.93 -10.44
CA HIS A 13 7.19 -7.38 -10.50
C HIS A 13 8.06 -7.84 -11.68
N GLU A 14 7.94 -7.22 -12.85
CA GLU A 14 8.81 -7.52 -13.99
C GLU A 14 10.29 -7.28 -13.65
N ILE A 15 10.60 -6.17 -12.97
CA ILE A 15 11.96 -5.84 -12.50
C ILE A 15 12.44 -6.85 -11.44
N GLU A 16 11.58 -7.22 -10.49
CA GLU A 16 11.88 -8.22 -9.46
C GLU A 16 12.25 -9.57 -10.08
N ASN A 17 11.49 -10.05 -11.07
CA ASN A 17 11.78 -11.30 -11.77
C ASN A 17 13.10 -11.23 -12.54
N GLU A 18 13.37 -10.12 -13.22
CA GLU A 18 14.67 -9.94 -13.89
C GLU A 18 15.84 -9.99 -12.92
N LEU A 19 15.68 -9.40 -11.74
CA LEU A 19 16.68 -9.44 -10.69
C LEU A 19 16.85 -10.86 -10.14
N TYR A 20 15.75 -11.58 -9.92
CA TYR A 20 15.77 -12.98 -9.49
C TYR A 20 16.59 -13.84 -10.44
N PHE A 21 16.29 -13.80 -11.75
CA PHE A 21 17.03 -14.61 -12.73
C PHE A 21 18.51 -14.22 -12.87
N LYS A 22 18.85 -12.96 -12.63
CA LYS A 22 20.26 -12.52 -12.57
C LYS A 22 20.96 -13.10 -11.34
N LEU A 23 20.33 -12.99 -10.16
CA LEU A 23 20.87 -13.53 -8.91
C LEU A 23 20.96 -15.06 -8.92
N GLU A 24 19.98 -15.74 -9.51
CA GLU A 24 19.98 -17.19 -9.69
C GLU A 24 21.23 -17.65 -10.47
N LYS A 25 21.58 -16.93 -11.54
CA LYS A 25 22.76 -17.23 -12.37
C LYS A 25 24.09 -17.02 -11.65
N GLU A 26 24.18 -16.03 -10.77
CA GLU A 26 25.43 -15.70 -10.07
C GLU A 26 25.62 -16.47 -8.76
N LEU A 27 24.53 -16.65 -8.00
CA LEU A 27 24.58 -17.12 -6.60
C LEU A 27 23.91 -18.49 -6.41
N GLY A 28 23.17 -18.97 -7.41
CA GLY A 28 22.34 -20.16 -7.34
C GLY A 28 20.96 -19.90 -6.71
N VAL A 29 20.00 -20.76 -7.08
CA VAL A 29 18.57 -20.70 -6.70
C VAL A 29 18.37 -20.41 -5.21
N ASN A 30 18.98 -21.22 -4.33
CA ASN A 30 18.75 -21.13 -2.88
C ASN A 30 19.10 -19.75 -2.28
N LYS A 31 20.16 -19.10 -2.76
CA LYS A 31 20.57 -17.76 -2.26
C LYS A 31 19.72 -16.65 -2.88
N ALA A 32 19.31 -16.80 -4.13
CA ALA A 32 18.40 -15.87 -4.77
C ALA A 32 17.04 -15.87 -4.06
N ASP A 33 16.52 -17.05 -3.73
CA ASP A 33 15.29 -17.23 -2.96
C ASP A 33 15.40 -16.65 -1.53
N GLU A 34 16.52 -16.85 -0.84
CA GLU A 34 16.73 -16.27 0.50
C GLU A 34 16.69 -14.73 0.46
N LEU A 35 17.33 -14.13 -0.54
CA LEU A 35 17.43 -12.68 -0.67
C LEU A 35 16.11 -12.03 -1.12
N LEU A 36 15.35 -12.71 -1.98
CA LEU A 36 14.14 -12.16 -2.59
C LEU A 36 12.83 -12.70 -2.01
N GLY A 37 12.86 -13.73 -1.15
CA GLY A 37 11.65 -14.33 -0.59
C GLY A 37 10.73 -13.34 0.11
N LYS A 38 11.29 -12.33 0.81
CA LYS A 38 10.51 -11.26 1.44
C LYS A 38 9.78 -10.36 0.45
N PHE A 39 10.31 -10.18 -0.77
CA PHE A 39 9.65 -9.41 -1.82
C PHE A 39 8.41 -10.15 -2.34
N VAL A 40 8.51 -11.47 -2.48
CA VAL A 40 7.39 -12.34 -2.85
C VAL A 40 6.25 -12.24 -1.84
N ASP A 41 6.56 -12.30 -0.55
CA ASP A 41 5.56 -12.16 0.52
C ASP A 41 4.83 -10.81 0.46
N TYR A 42 5.58 -9.72 0.26
CA TYR A 42 5.01 -8.37 0.12
C TYR A 42 4.18 -8.22 -1.16
N ARG A 43 4.61 -8.81 -2.28
CA ARG A 43 3.87 -8.83 -3.55
C ARG A 43 2.53 -9.53 -3.39
N GLU A 44 2.49 -10.66 -2.70
CA GLU A 44 1.23 -11.35 -2.43
C GLU A 44 0.27 -10.49 -1.60
N GLN A 45 0.79 -9.75 -0.62
CA GLN A 45 -0.02 -8.82 0.17
C GLN A 45 -0.56 -7.66 -0.69
N GLN A 46 0.25 -7.08 -1.57
CA GLN A 46 -0.17 -6.03 -2.51
C GLN A 46 -1.27 -6.51 -3.49
N LEU A 47 -1.11 -7.72 -4.03
CA LEU A 47 -2.12 -8.31 -4.92
C LEU A 47 -3.40 -8.69 -4.18
N LYS A 48 -3.31 -9.13 -2.92
CA LYS A 48 -4.47 -9.33 -2.04
C LYS A 48 -5.21 -8.01 -1.82
N ILE A 49 -4.50 -6.91 -1.48
CA ILE A 49 -5.09 -5.57 -1.39
C ILE A 49 -5.84 -5.22 -2.69
N GLY A 50 -5.24 -5.51 -3.84
CA GLY A 50 -5.85 -5.33 -5.15
C GLY A 50 -7.11 -6.14 -5.44
N LYS A 51 -7.11 -7.41 -5.03
CA LYS A 51 -8.20 -8.35 -5.25
C LYS A 51 -9.40 -8.10 -4.32
N TYR A 52 -9.17 -7.49 -3.16
CA TYR A 52 -10.22 -7.13 -2.19
C TYR A 52 -10.67 -5.67 -2.30
N LEU A 53 -10.16 -4.89 -3.27
CA LEU A 53 -10.65 -3.55 -3.56
C LEU A 53 -12.05 -3.63 -4.20
N ASP A 54 -13.07 -3.83 -3.35
CA ASP A 54 -14.48 -3.61 -3.68
C ASP A 54 -14.65 -2.16 -4.17
N GLU A 55 -15.03 -1.96 -5.43
CA GLU A 55 -15.13 -0.62 -6.03
C GLU A 55 -16.06 0.32 -5.24
N ASN A 56 -17.01 -0.23 -4.49
CA ASN A 56 -17.92 0.53 -3.63
C ASN A 56 -17.25 1.13 -2.37
N LYS A 57 -16.07 0.64 -1.97
CA LYS A 57 -15.32 1.12 -0.80
C LYS A 57 -14.14 2.03 -1.16
N ASN A 58 -14.01 2.35 -2.44
CA ASN A 58 -13.07 3.35 -2.93
C ASN A 58 -13.62 4.74 -2.60
N LEU A 59 -13.29 5.23 -1.41
CA LEU A 59 -13.79 6.50 -0.88
C LEU A 59 -12.78 7.58 -1.23
N ASN A 60 -12.86 8.15 -2.43
CA ASN A 60 -12.02 9.29 -2.80
C ASN A 60 -12.43 10.55 -2.03
N LYS A 61 -12.06 10.62 -0.75
CA LYS A 61 -12.45 11.67 0.18
C LYS A 61 -11.24 12.19 0.94
N ASP A 62 -11.21 13.50 1.12
CA ASP A 62 -10.24 14.15 1.99
C ASP A 62 -10.76 14.17 3.43
N GLY A 63 -9.84 13.98 4.38
CA GLY A 63 -10.09 14.10 5.80
C GLY A 63 -8.85 14.58 6.54
N PHE A 64 -8.92 14.59 7.86
CA PHE A 64 -7.78 14.87 8.72
C PHE A 64 -7.73 13.95 9.92
N LEU A 65 -6.53 13.76 10.44
CA LEU A 65 -6.32 12.95 11.62
C LEU A 65 -6.84 13.66 12.89
N ASN A 66 -7.69 12.98 13.63
CA ASN A 66 -8.20 13.43 14.93
C ASN A 66 -7.19 13.28 16.05
N ASN A 67 -6.20 12.40 15.88
CA ASN A 67 -5.16 12.13 16.85
C ASN A 67 -3.82 11.86 16.16
N LYS A 68 -2.72 11.94 16.91
CA LYS A 68 -1.38 11.58 16.42
C LYS A 68 -1.29 10.07 16.23
N ILE A 69 -0.75 9.63 15.10
CA ILE A 69 -0.46 8.22 14.82
C ILE A 69 0.95 8.09 14.24
N GLU A 70 1.79 7.29 14.89
CA GLU A 70 3.21 7.13 14.51
C GLU A 70 3.92 8.49 14.33
N GLU A 71 4.29 8.81 13.08
CA GLU A 71 4.98 10.02 12.65
C GLU A 71 4.03 11.12 12.15
N LEU A 72 2.73 10.83 12.05
CA LEU A 72 1.72 11.78 11.60
C LEU A 72 1.10 12.52 12.77
N GLU A 73 1.22 13.83 12.76
CA GLU A 73 0.63 14.70 13.76
C GLU A 73 -0.90 14.80 13.62
N ARG A 74 -1.55 15.19 14.71
CA ARG A 74 -2.97 15.55 14.68
C ARG A 74 -3.20 16.66 13.65
N TYR A 75 -4.36 16.64 12.99
CA TYR A 75 -4.75 17.53 11.89
C TYR A 75 -3.96 17.37 10.59
N THR A 76 -3.09 16.36 10.49
CA THR A 76 -2.51 16.00 9.19
C THR A 76 -3.64 15.66 8.23
N ARG A 77 -3.67 16.35 7.09
CA ARG A 77 -4.59 16.05 6.00
C ARG A 77 -4.22 14.73 5.35
N VAL A 78 -5.23 13.90 5.12
CA VAL A 78 -5.10 12.60 4.49
C VAL A 78 -6.18 12.46 3.44
N HIS A 79 -5.81 11.96 2.28
CA HIS A 79 -6.72 11.50 1.26
C HIS A 79 -7.01 10.02 1.55
N VAL A 80 -8.24 9.70 1.92
CA VAL A 80 -8.66 8.30 2.07
C VAL A 80 -8.81 7.72 0.67
N ILE A 81 -8.19 6.57 0.43
CA ILE A 81 -8.24 5.86 -0.85
C ILE A 81 -9.20 4.68 -0.70
N TYR A 82 -9.17 3.99 0.44
CA TYR A 82 -9.95 2.77 0.61
C TYR A 82 -10.29 2.51 2.06
N GLU A 83 -11.52 2.09 2.35
CA GLU A 83 -11.91 1.58 3.67
C GLU A 83 -12.01 0.05 3.68
N TYR A 84 -11.32 -0.58 4.62
CA TYR A 84 -11.35 -2.01 4.87
C TYR A 84 -12.41 -2.37 5.93
N ASP A 85 -12.98 -3.58 5.84
CA ASP A 85 -13.98 -4.08 6.80
C ASP A 85 -13.46 -4.28 8.22
N ASN A 86 -12.15 -4.30 8.41
CA ASN A 86 -11.51 -4.41 9.71
C ASN A 86 -11.39 -3.06 10.45
N GLY A 87 -12.00 -1.99 9.93
CA GLY A 87 -11.98 -0.67 10.53
C GLY A 87 -10.71 0.14 10.25
N LEU A 88 -9.92 -0.28 9.25
CA LEU A 88 -8.76 0.48 8.76
C LEU A 88 -9.05 1.15 7.42
N SER A 89 -8.38 2.26 7.17
CA SER A 89 -8.39 3.01 5.92
C SER A 89 -6.99 3.05 5.33
N LEU A 90 -6.87 2.80 4.03
CA LEU A 90 -5.69 3.18 3.27
C LEU A 90 -5.79 4.67 2.95
N CYS A 91 -4.81 5.43 3.39
CA CYS A 91 -4.74 6.87 3.22
C CYS A 91 -3.43 7.29 2.55
N GLU A 92 -3.47 8.36 1.77
CA GLU A 92 -2.31 9.08 1.27
C GLU A 92 -2.19 10.43 1.99
N THR A 93 -1.02 10.73 2.53
CA THR A 93 -0.75 12.03 3.16
C THR A 93 -0.47 13.10 2.10
N THR A 94 -0.52 14.39 2.46
CA THR A 94 -0.15 15.48 1.56
C THR A 94 1.30 15.42 1.04
N ALA A 95 2.16 14.65 1.70
CA ALA A 95 3.54 14.40 1.26
C ALA A 95 3.66 13.18 0.32
N GLY A 96 2.55 12.52 -0.04
CA GLY A 96 2.52 11.36 -0.95
C GLY A 96 2.86 10.03 -0.29
N PHE A 97 2.85 9.96 1.04
CA PHE A 97 3.09 8.70 1.77
C PHE A 97 1.78 7.95 2.00
N LEU A 98 1.77 6.65 1.68
CA LEU A 98 0.66 5.74 1.96
C LEU A 98 0.75 5.20 3.39
N LYS A 99 -0.36 5.27 4.13
CA LYS A 99 -0.48 4.81 5.52
C LYS A 99 -1.81 4.09 5.72
N LEU A 100 -1.80 3.10 6.61
CA LEU A 100 -3.02 2.50 7.13
C LEU A 100 -3.41 3.23 8.41
N VAL A 101 -4.61 3.79 8.43
CA VAL A 101 -5.11 4.61 9.54
C VAL A 101 -6.44 4.02 10.01
N PRO A 102 -6.65 3.79 11.32
CA PRO A 102 -7.96 3.44 11.86
C PRO A 102 -9.04 4.46 11.47
N ASN A 103 -10.21 4.00 11.03
CA ASN A 103 -11.28 4.85 10.49
C ASN A 103 -11.80 5.86 11.53
N ASP A 104 -11.80 5.47 12.80
CA ASP A 104 -12.22 6.30 13.93
C ASP A 104 -11.28 7.49 14.20
N LEU A 105 -10.05 7.44 13.68
CA LEU A 105 -9.08 8.51 13.78
C LEU A 105 -9.15 9.50 12.61
N ILE A 106 -10.05 9.31 11.64
CA ILE A 106 -10.23 10.18 10.48
C ILE A 106 -11.53 10.96 10.66
N SER A 107 -11.44 12.29 10.65
CA SER A 107 -12.61 13.16 10.53
C SER A 107 -12.77 13.65 9.10
N TYR A 108 -14.02 13.70 8.66
CA TYR A 108 -14.45 14.23 7.37
C TYR A 108 -15.15 15.60 7.50
N ASP A 109 -15.40 16.07 8.73
CA ASP A 109 -16.09 17.33 8.98
C ASP A 109 -15.14 18.51 8.76
N THR A 110 -15.40 19.30 7.72
CA THR A 110 -14.79 20.63 7.56
C THR A 110 -15.26 21.54 8.69
N GLU A 111 -14.35 21.98 9.56
CA GLU A 111 -14.52 23.26 10.27
C GLU A 111 -14.46 24.43 9.28
#